data_AF-T1H0W9-F1
#
_entry.id   AF-T1H0W9-F1
#
_cell.length_a   1.000
_cell.length_b   1.000
_cell.length_c   1.000
_cell.angle_alpha   90.00
_cell.angle_beta   90.00
_cell.angle_gamma   90.00
#
_symmetry.space_group_name_H-M   'P 1'
#
loop_
_entity.id
_entity.type
_entity.pdbx_description
1 polymer ?
#
loop_
_entity_poly.entity_id
_entity_poly.type
_entity_poly.pdbx_seq_one_letter_code
_entity_poly.pdbx_strand_id
1 'polypeptide(L)'
;MHSAVELASKIRNQEITSLEVTQAFIGRIKEVNTIINCVVDDCFEEALQAAKDADELIASEKYTLDELEKEKPFLGVPISVKDQISSKGLINCGGF
;
A
#
# COMPACT_ATOMS: atom_id res chain seq x y z
N MET A 1 2.07 1.18 -16.36
CA MET A 1 3.00 1.02 -15.23
C MET A 1 3.11 2.38 -14.59
N HIS A 2 2.59 2.54 -13.37
CA HIS A 2 2.61 3.81 -12.64
C HIS A 2 3.77 3.81 -11.65
N SER A 3 4.44 4.96 -11.48
CA SER A 3 5.43 5.12 -10.41
C SER A 3 4.75 5.32 -9.05
N ALA A 4 5.47 5.14 -7.93
CA ALA A 4 4.93 5.40 -6.60
C ALA A 4 4.50 6.86 -6.42
N VAL A 5 5.25 7.81 -6.99
CA VAL A 5 4.92 9.25 -6.96
C VAL A 5 3.66 9.53 -7.77
N GLU A 6 3.51 8.89 -8.93
CA GLU A 6 2.32 9.02 -9.76
C GLU A 6 1.09 8.42 -9.07
N LEU A 7 1.20 7.24 -8.45
CA LEU A 7 0.11 6.65 -7.67
C LEU A 7 -0.29 7.55 -6.50
N ALA A 8 0.67 8.07 -5.73
CA ALA A 8 0.38 8.98 -4.64
C ALA A 8 -0.36 10.24 -5.10
N SER A 9 0.06 10.83 -6.23
CA SER A 9 -0.61 11.99 -6.81
C SER A 9 -2.05 11.67 -7.23
N LYS A 10 -2.27 10.55 -7.94
CA LYS A 10 -3.61 10.13 -8.37
C LYS A 10 -4.54 9.80 -7.21
N ILE A 11 -4.02 9.15 -6.17
CA ILE A 11 -4.77 8.82 -4.95
C ILE A 11 -5.17 10.11 -4.21
N ARG A 12 -4.22 11.04 -3.98
CA ARG A 12 -4.54 12.34 -3.36
C ARG A 12 -5.59 13.11 -4.15
N ASN A 13 -5.51 13.09 -5.48
CA ASN A 13 -6.47 13.73 -6.37
C ASN A 13 -7.79 12.95 -6.52
N GLN A 14 -7.94 11.81 -5.85
CA GLN A 14 -9.12 10.92 -5.92
C GLN A 14 -9.44 10.45 -7.35
N GLU A 15 -8.43 10.39 -8.23
CA GLU A 15 -8.56 9.83 -9.59
C GLU A 15 -8.67 8.30 -9.55
N ILE A 16 -8.02 7.69 -8.56
CA ILE A 16 -8.06 6.26 -8.20
C ILE A 16 -8.05 6.15 -6.67
N THR A 17 -8.62 5.10 -6.12
CA THR A 17 -8.57 4.86 -4.66
C THR A 17 -7.37 4.03 -4.25
N SER A 18 -6.87 4.26 -3.05
CA SER A 18 -5.86 3.43 -2.39
C SER A 18 -6.30 1.96 -2.30
N LEU A 19 -7.60 1.74 -2.01
CA LEU A 19 -8.18 0.41 -1.97
C LEU A 19 -8.10 -0.32 -3.31
N GLU A 20 -8.50 0.32 -4.41
CA GLU A 20 -8.43 -0.27 -5.76
C GLU A 20 -7.00 -0.63 -6.15
N VAL A 21 -6.05 0.28 -5.88
CA VAL A 21 -4.63 0.05 -6.15
C VAL A 21 -4.13 -1.16 -5.36
N THR A 22 -4.41 -1.20 -4.06
CA THR A 22 -3.97 -2.29 -3.18
C THR A 22 -4.57 -3.63 -3.60
N GLN A 23 -5.86 -3.67 -3.93
CA GLN A 23 -6.53 -4.88 -4.45
C GLN A 23 -5.88 -5.38 -5.75
N ALA A 24 -5.54 -4.48 -6.68
CA ALA A 24 -4.89 -4.84 -7.93
C ALA A 24 -3.51 -5.48 -7.70
N PHE A 25 -2.70 -4.93 -6.78
CA PHE A 25 -1.39 -5.51 -6.43
C PHE A 25 -1.53 -6.87 -5.72
N ILE A 26 -2.48 -7.02 -4.79
CA ILE A 26 -2.76 -8.30 -4.13
C ILE A 26 -3.18 -9.36 -5.16
N GLY A 27 -4.07 -9.01 -6.10
CA GLY A 27 -4.47 -9.90 -7.19
C GLY A 27 -3.25 -10.37 -7.99
N ARG A 28 -2.36 -9.44 -8.35
CA ARG A 28 -1.13 -9.76 -9.07
C ARG A 28 -0.20 -10.67 -8.26
N ILE A 29 -0.06 -10.44 -6.96
CA ILE A 29 0.75 -11.30 -6.08
C ILE A 29 0.18 -12.72 -6.08
N LYS A 30 -1.13 -12.89 -5.93
CA LYS A 30 -1.79 -14.20 -5.93
C LYS A 30 -1.56 -14.98 -7.24
N GLU A 31 -1.51 -14.27 -8.38
CA GLU A 31 -1.23 -14.88 -9.68
C GLU A 31 0.23 -15.32 -9.87
N VAL A 32 1.19 -14.53 -9.38
CA VAL A 32 2.61 -14.66 -9.76
C VAL A 32 3.48 -15.26 -8.67
N ASN A 33 3.12 -15.09 -7.39
CA ASN A 33 3.97 -15.51 -6.29
C ASN A 33 4.18 -17.03 -6.27
N THR A 34 3.26 -17.80 -6.84
CA THR A 34 3.42 -19.26 -7.05
C THR A 34 4.57 -19.62 -8.01
N ILE A 35 5.00 -18.68 -8.85
CA ILE A 35 6.06 -18.86 -9.84
C ILE A 35 7.39 -18.32 -9.31
N ILE A 36 7.38 -17.10 -8.72
CA ILE A 36 8.61 -16.39 -8.31
C ILE A 36 8.92 -16.49 -6.82
N ASN A 37 7.95 -16.89 -6.00
CA ASN A 37 8.05 -17.09 -4.55
C ASN A 37 8.76 -15.94 -3.81
N CYS A 38 8.31 -14.70 -4.04
CA CYS A 38 8.93 -13.49 -3.48
C CYS A 38 8.26 -12.96 -2.20
N VAL A 39 7.04 -13.39 -1.89
CA VAL A 39 6.32 -13.05 -0.66
C VAL A 39 6.33 -14.25 0.28
N VAL A 40 6.91 -14.07 1.47
CA VAL A 40 7.10 -15.11 2.50
C VAL A 40 5.90 -15.16 3.45
N ASP A 41 5.43 -13.99 3.87
CA ASP A 41 4.25 -13.80 4.71
C ASP A 41 3.51 -12.56 4.19
N ASP A 42 2.20 -12.51 4.38
CA ASP A 42 1.35 -11.42 3.89
C ASP A 42 0.51 -10.78 5.00
N CYS A 43 0.15 -9.51 4.78
CA CYS A 43 -0.74 -8.73 5.63
C CYS A 43 -1.90 -8.16 4.80
N PHE A 44 -2.47 -8.98 3.91
CA PHE A 44 -3.42 -8.47 2.91
C PHE A 44 -4.66 -7.84 3.53
N GLU A 45 -5.19 -8.40 4.62
CA GLU A 45 -6.37 -7.83 5.27
C GLU A 45 -6.07 -6.48 5.92
N GLU A 46 -4.94 -6.37 6.63
CA GLU A 46 -4.49 -5.12 7.24
C GLU A 46 -4.13 -4.08 6.18
N ALA A 47 -3.51 -4.48 5.08
CA ALA A 47 -3.20 -3.59 3.96
C ALA A 47 -4.47 -3.03 3.31
N LEU A 48 -5.50 -3.86 3.12
CA LEU A 48 -6.80 -3.41 2.62
C LEU A 48 -7.51 -2.47 3.59
N GLN A 49 -7.39 -2.71 4.90
CA GLN A 49 -7.97 -1.81 5.90
C GLN A 49 -7.23 -0.46 5.93
N ALA A 50 -5.90 -0.47 5.96
CA ALA A 50 -5.09 0.74 5.90
C ALA A 50 -5.33 1.55 4.62
N ALA A 51 -5.59 0.85 3.50
CA ALA A 51 -5.95 1.50 2.25
C ALA A 51 -7.28 2.24 2.34
N LYS A 52 -8.32 1.63 2.93
CA LYS A 52 -9.61 2.29 3.20
C LYS A 52 -9.46 3.49 4.12
N ASP A 53 -8.70 3.34 5.20
CA ASP A 53 -8.47 4.44 6.15
C ASP A 53 -7.78 5.64 5.47
N ALA A 54 -6.89 5.38 4.51
CA ALA A 54 -6.25 6.42 3.70
C ALA A 54 -7.25 7.13 2.79
N ASP A 55 -8.13 6.38 2.10
CA ASP A 55 -9.19 6.94 1.26
C ASP A 55 -10.17 7.78 2.10
N GLU A 56 -10.57 7.30 3.28
CA GLU A 56 -11.42 8.03 4.23
C GLU A 56 -10.74 9.32 4.73
N LEU A 57 -9.43 9.28 5.00
CA LEU A 57 -8.68 10.46 5.42
C LEU A 57 -8.71 11.55 4.33
N ILE A 58 -8.51 11.15 3.07
CA ILE A 58 -8.56 12.06 1.92
C ILE A 58 -9.98 12.63 1.76
N ALA A 59 -11.00 11.76 1.80
CA ALA A 59 -12.41 12.15 1.70
C ALA A 59 -12.90 13.03 2.86
N SER A 60 -12.24 12.96 4.03
CA SER A 60 -12.59 13.79 5.18
C SER A 60 -12.24 15.27 5.03
N GLU A 61 -11.45 15.63 4.01
CA GLU A 61 -10.98 17.00 3.72
C GLU A 61 -10.31 17.70 4.92
N LYS A 62 -9.85 16.93 5.93
CA LYS A 62 -9.13 17.44 7.11
C LYS A 62 -7.77 18.05 6.75
N TYR A 63 -7.22 17.67 5.60
CA TYR A 63 -5.96 18.13 5.07
C TYR A 63 -6.17 18.66 3.66
N THR A 64 -5.50 19.75 3.32
CA THR A 64 -5.38 20.21 1.95
C THR A 64 -4.49 19.27 1.14
N LEU A 65 -4.60 19.32 -0.20
CA LEU A 65 -3.75 18.49 -1.08
C LEU A 65 -2.26 18.78 -0.87
N ASP A 66 -1.88 20.05 -0.65
CA ASP A 66 -0.51 20.47 -0.40
C ASP A 66 0.03 19.92 0.95
N GLU A 67 -0.82 19.91 1.99
CA GLU A 67 -0.46 19.31 3.29
C GLU A 67 -0.30 17.80 3.18
N LEU A 68 -1.22 17.13 2.47
CA LEU A 68 -1.10 15.69 2.21
C LEU A 68 0.18 15.38 1.43
N GLU A 69 0.53 16.17 0.42
CA GLU A 69 1.76 15.99 -0.34
C GLU A 69 3.01 16.16 0.52
N LYS A 70 3.04 17.17 1.39
CA LYS A 70 4.21 17.49 2.20
C LYS A 70 4.37 16.55 3.40
N GLU A 71 3.28 16.26 4.12
CA GLU A 71 3.32 15.50 5.37
C GLU A 71 3.11 14.00 5.16
N LYS A 72 2.40 13.61 4.10
CA LYS A 72 2.06 12.21 3.81
C LYS A 72 2.29 11.90 2.32
N PRO A 73 3.52 12.07 1.80
CA PRO A 73 3.82 12.04 0.37
C PRO A 73 3.42 10.75 -0.35
N PHE A 74 3.34 9.63 0.38
CA PHE A 74 2.96 8.30 -0.14
C PHE A 74 1.69 7.74 0.53
N LEU A 75 0.80 8.60 1.03
CA LEU A 75 -0.48 8.17 1.60
C LEU A 75 -1.24 7.27 0.61
N GLY A 76 -1.60 6.07 1.04
CA GLY A 76 -2.35 5.09 0.24
C GLY A 76 -1.53 4.33 -0.80
N VAL A 77 -0.22 4.53 -0.91
CA VAL A 77 0.63 3.74 -1.81
C VAL A 77 1.02 2.42 -1.14
N PRO A 78 0.69 1.24 -1.71
CA PRO A 78 1.07 -0.04 -1.12
C PRO A 78 2.58 -0.27 -1.22
N ILE A 79 3.15 -0.87 -0.18
CA ILE A 79 4.57 -1.24 -0.12
C ILE A 79 4.73 -2.68 0.39
N SER A 80 5.78 -3.35 -0.06
CA SER A 80 6.29 -4.59 0.52
C SER A 80 7.62 -4.32 1.21
N VAL A 81 7.91 -5.04 2.27
CA VAL A 81 9.15 -4.87 3.05
C VAL A 81 9.90 -6.20 3.11
N LYS A 82 11.23 -6.15 3.14
CA LYS A 82 12.07 -7.34 3.32
C LYS A 82 11.80 -7.96 4.69
N ASP A 83 11.64 -9.28 4.76
CA ASP A 83 11.37 -10.07 5.98
C ASP A 83 12.31 -9.77 7.17
N GLN A 84 13.55 -9.36 6.89
CA GLN A 84 14.51 -8.98 7.94
C GLN A 84 14.15 -7.68 8.69
N ILE A 85 13.13 -6.95 8.26
CA ILE A 85 12.61 -5.77 8.93
C ILE A 85 11.38 -6.20 9.74
N SER A 86 11.50 -6.17 11.06
CA SER A 86 10.43 -6.58 11.96
C SER A 86 9.14 -5.79 11.74
N SER A 87 8.07 -6.51 11.46
CA SER A 87 6.72 -5.98 11.32
C SER A 87 5.82 -6.63 12.37
N LYS A 88 5.08 -5.82 13.12
CA LYS A 88 4.25 -6.32 14.22
C LYS A 88 3.19 -7.29 13.68
N GLY A 89 3.17 -8.51 14.19
CA GLY A 89 2.18 -9.53 13.84
C GLY A 89 2.55 -10.39 12.64
N LEU A 90 3.65 -10.10 11.95
CA LEU A 90 4.17 -10.91 10.84
C LEU A 90 5.37 -11.74 11.27
N ILE A 91 5.59 -12.82 10.53
CA ILE A 91 6.78 -13.65 10.64
C ILE A 91 8.02 -12.79 10.31
N ASN A 92 9.10 -13.05 11.05
CA ASN A 92 10.44 -12.59 10.71
C ASN A 92 11.37 -13.81 10.84
N CYS A 93 11.61 -14.50 9.74
CA CYS A 93 12.46 -15.69 9.70
C CYS A 93 13.94 -15.34 9.56
N GLY A 94 14.28 -14.07 9.30
CA GLY A 94 15.66 -13.65 9.06
C GLY A 94 16.23 -14.18 7.74
N GLY A 95 15.42 -14.84 6.91
CA GLY A 95 15.83 -15.52 5.68
C GLY A 95 16.38 -16.94 5.87
N PHE A 96 16.06 -17.62 6.98
CA PHE A 96 16.44 -19.03 7.24
C PHE A 96 15.23 -19.97 7.20
#